data_AF-A0A957G1S1-F1
#
_entry.id   AF-A0A957G1S1-F1
#
_cell.length_a   1.000
_cell.length_b   1.000
_cell.length_c   1.000
_cell.angle_alpha   90.00
_cell.angle_beta   90.00
_cell.angle_gamma   90.00
#
_symmetry.space_group_name_H-M   'P 1'
#
loop_
_entity.id
_entity.type
_entity.pdbx_description
1 polymer ?
#
loop_
_entity_poly.entity_id
_entity_poly.type
_entity_poly.pdbx_seq_one_letter_code
_entity_poly.pdbx_strand_id
1 'polypeptide(L)'
;MSENKTRPTDQKVMEFLNSIEHKTRRADGLTLLKMMEEITGEDAVMWGSSIVGFGSYHYKYESGREGDMPLVGFSPRKQSMTLY
;
A
#
# COMPACT_ATOMS: atom_id res chain seq x y z
N MET A 1 19.67 2.18 14.91
CA MET A 1 19.06 1.85 13.60
C MET A 1 17.63 2.33 13.63
N SER A 2 17.20 3.19 12.70
CA SER A 2 15.81 3.65 12.68
C SER A 2 14.89 2.50 12.27
N GLU A 3 13.79 2.31 13.00
CA GLU A 3 12.80 1.30 12.64
C GLU A 3 12.22 1.55 11.23
N ASN A 4 11.82 0.47 10.56
CA ASN A 4 11.12 0.55 9.29
C ASN A 4 9.77 1.26 9.51
N LYS A 5 9.57 2.40 8.84
CA LYS A 5 8.35 3.20 8.96
C LYS A 5 7.18 2.63 8.16
N THR A 6 7.47 1.85 7.14
CA THR A 6 6.45 1.24 6.30
C THR A 6 6.07 -0.10 6.93
N ARG A 7 5.01 -0.07 7.72
CA ARG A 7 4.43 -1.20 8.44
C ARG A 7 2.92 -1.22 8.20
N PRO A 8 2.25 -2.38 8.31
CA PRO A 8 0.80 -2.42 8.27
C PRO A 8 0.23 -1.57 9.41
N THR A 9 -0.94 -0.99 9.18
CA THR A 9 -1.65 -0.12 10.12
C THR A 9 -3.13 -0.48 10.17
N ASP A 10 -3.82 -0.04 11.23
CA ASP A 10 -5.27 -0.21 11.36
C ASP A 10 -6.09 0.84 10.58
N GLN A 11 -5.43 1.69 9.80
CA GLN A 11 -6.12 2.68 8.96
C GLN A 11 -6.92 1.96 7.88
N LYS A 12 -8.19 2.31 7.72
CA LYS A 12 -9.04 1.71 6.69
C LYS A 12 -8.68 2.24 5.30
N VAL A 13 -8.41 1.32 4.38
CA VAL A 13 -8.08 1.63 2.98
C VAL A 13 -9.17 2.47 2.31
N MET A 14 -10.44 2.14 2.52
CA MET A 14 -11.55 2.90 1.94
C MET A 14 -11.66 4.33 2.48
N GLU A 15 -11.38 4.55 3.77
CA GLU A 15 -11.37 5.90 4.34
C GLU A 15 -10.20 6.72 3.77
N PHE A 16 -9.02 6.10 3.65
CA PHE A 16 -7.86 6.71 3.00
C PHE A 16 -8.17 7.12 1.54
N LEU A 17 -8.66 6.20 0.72
CA LEU A 17 -8.93 6.49 -0.69
C LEU A 17 -10.02 7.56 -0.85
N ASN A 18 -11.07 7.52 -0.04
CA ASN A 18 -12.14 8.52 -0.10
C ASN A 18 -11.69 9.92 0.34
N SER A 19 -10.66 10.01 1.19
CA SER A 19 -10.07 11.29 1.62
C SER A 19 -9.26 12.00 0.52
N ILE A 20 -8.95 11.33 -0.59
CA ILE A 20 -8.19 11.92 -1.69
C ILE A 20 -9.04 12.96 -2.43
N GLU A 21 -8.63 14.23 -2.34
CA GLU A 21 -9.33 15.36 -2.97
C GLU A 21 -9.29 15.31 -4.51
N HIS A 22 -8.16 14.86 -5.08
CA HIS A 22 -7.99 14.82 -6.53
C HIS A 22 -8.86 13.72 -7.15
N LYS A 23 -9.97 14.12 -7.78
CA LYS A 23 -11.03 13.23 -8.27
C LYS A 23 -10.52 12.04 -9.10
N THR A 24 -9.66 12.30 -10.08
CA THR A 24 -9.08 11.24 -10.93
C THR A 24 -8.22 10.28 -10.11
N ARG A 25 -7.44 10.80 -9.14
CA ARG A 25 -6.52 9.98 -8.36
C ARG A 25 -7.29 9.06 -7.42
N ARG A 26 -8.38 9.56 -6.83
CA ARG A 26 -9.32 8.75 -6.06
C ARG A 26 -9.97 7.66 -6.92
N ALA A 27 -10.46 8.01 -8.11
CA ALA A 27 -11.10 7.05 -9.02
C ALA A 27 -10.12 5.95 -9.47
N ASP A 28 -8.89 6.33 -9.84
CA ASP A 28 -7.83 5.40 -10.18
C ASP A 28 -7.50 4.48 -8.98
N GLY A 29 -7.40 5.05 -7.77
CA GLY A 29 -7.10 4.29 -6.55
C GLY A 29 -8.20 3.27 -6.21
N LEU A 30 -9.48 3.64 -6.35
CA LEU A 30 -10.60 2.72 -6.17
C LEU A 30 -10.62 1.62 -7.25
N THR A 31 -10.21 1.95 -8.47
CA THR A 31 -10.10 0.97 -9.56
C THR A 31 -8.98 -0.03 -9.28
N LEU A 32 -7.79 0.45 -8.88
CA LEU A 32 -6.66 -0.39 -8.52
C LEU A 32 -6.96 -1.26 -7.30
N LEU A 33 -7.67 -0.74 -6.30
CA LEU A 33 -8.11 -1.51 -5.14
C LEU A 33 -8.84 -2.78 -5.59
N LYS A 34 -9.94 -2.62 -6.34
CA LYS A 34 -10.74 -3.74 -6.81
C LYS A 34 -9.94 -4.71 -7.68
N MET A 35 -9.16 -4.19 -8.62
CA MET A 35 -8.37 -5.03 -9.53
C MET A 35 -7.32 -5.85 -8.77
N MET A 36 -6.63 -5.24 -7.80
CA MET A 36 -5.59 -5.94 -7.07
C MET A 36 -6.16 -6.97 -6.09
N GLU A 37 -7.29 -6.70 -5.42
CA GLU A 37 -8.00 -7.71 -4.61
C GLU A 37 -8.39 -8.92 -5.46
N GLU A 38 -8.93 -8.70 -6.67
CA GLU A 38 -9.32 -9.78 -7.58
C GLU A 38 -8.11 -10.59 -8.10
N ILE A 39 -7.03 -9.90 -8.50
CA ILE A 39 -5.84 -10.54 -9.08
C ILE A 39 -5.04 -11.30 -8.03
N THR A 40 -4.90 -10.74 -6.83
CA THR A 40 -4.07 -11.32 -5.76
C THR A 40 -4.84 -12.29 -4.88
N GLY A 41 -6.16 -12.11 -4.75
CA GLY A 41 -6.97 -12.83 -3.77
C GLY A 41 -6.74 -12.36 -2.33
N GLU A 42 -6.03 -11.25 -2.13
CA GLU A 42 -5.67 -10.70 -0.82
C GLU A 42 -6.48 -9.43 -0.51
N ASP A 43 -6.86 -9.28 0.76
CA ASP A 43 -7.48 -8.05 1.24
C ASP A 43 -6.46 -6.90 1.29
N ALA A 44 -6.91 -5.68 0.96
CA ALA A 44 -6.06 -4.50 1.01
C ALA A 44 -5.77 -4.05 2.45
N VAL A 45 -4.50 -3.74 2.73
CA VAL A 45 -4.05 -3.19 4.02
C VAL A 45 -3.32 -1.87 3.81
N MET A 46 -3.50 -0.92 4.72
CA MET A 46 -2.71 0.31 4.74
C MET A 46 -1.31 0.06 5.30
N TRP A 47 -0.29 0.43 4.53
CA TRP A 47 1.11 0.39 4.92
C TRP A 47 1.65 1.83 5.09
N GLY A 48 2.10 2.13 6.30
CA GLY A 48 2.46 3.49 6.69
C GLY A 48 1.29 4.46 6.46
N SER A 49 1.59 5.66 5.95
CA SER A 49 0.58 6.71 5.79
C SER A 49 -0.07 6.77 4.41
N SER A 50 0.39 6.00 3.42
CA SER A 50 0.01 6.26 2.02
C SER A 50 0.12 5.10 1.05
N ILE A 51 0.47 3.89 1.49
CA ILE A 51 0.57 2.72 0.61
C ILE A 51 -0.62 1.82 0.88
N VAL A 52 -1.33 1.43 -0.17
CA VAL A 52 -2.30 0.34 -0.15
C VAL A 52 -1.56 -0.90 -0.63
N GLY A 53 -1.42 -1.90 0.22
CA GLY A 53 -0.64 -3.11 -0.05
C GLY A 53 -1.49 -4.37 0.03
N PHE A 54 -1.07 -5.40 -0.70
CA PHE A 54 -1.74 -6.69 -0.84
C PHE A 54 -0.76 -7.82 -0.54
N GLY A 55 -1.17 -8.74 0.32
CA GLY A 55 -0.30 -9.77 0.89
C GLY A 55 0.93 -9.19 1.61
N SER A 56 1.84 -10.04 2.06
CA SER A 56 3.09 -9.59 2.66
C SER A 56 4.19 -10.65 2.56
N TYR A 57 5.44 -10.20 2.59
CA TYR A 57 6.61 -11.06 2.71
C TYR A 57 7.63 -10.48 3.69
N HIS A 58 8.39 -11.37 4.31
CA HIS A 58 9.53 -11.01 5.13
C HIS A 58 10.82 -11.07 4.29
N TYR A 59 11.58 -9.98 4.23
CA TYR A 59 12.87 -9.92 3.57
C TYR A 59 14.00 -9.96 4.57
N LYS A 60 15.14 -10.54 4.17
CA LYS A 60 16.38 -10.53 4.93
C LYS A 60 17.58 -10.38 3.99
N TYR A 61 18.39 -9.37 4.23
CA TYR A 61 19.63 -9.13 3.48
C TYR A 61 20.84 -9.74 4.18
N GLU A 62 21.93 -9.96 3.43
CA GLU A 62 23.21 -10.43 3.95
C GLU A 62 23.79 -9.52 5.05
N SER A 63 23.47 -8.21 5.01
CA SER A 63 23.84 -7.24 6.04
C SER A 63 23.14 -7.44 7.39
N GLY A 64 22.21 -8.41 7.49
CA GLY A 64 21.38 -8.65 8.66
C GLY A 64 20.15 -7.75 8.75
N ARG A 65 19.97 -6.81 7.81
CA ARG A 65 18.74 -5.99 7.74
C ARG A 65 17.57 -6.84 7.26
N GLU A 66 16.49 -6.85 8.02
CA GLU A 66 15.26 -7.57 7.72
C GLU A 66 14.01 -6.73 8.02
N GLY A 67 12.87 -7.20 7.54
CA GLY A 67 11.57 -6.60 7.80
C GLY A 67 10.50 -7.09 6.85
N ASP A 68 9.30 -6.53 6.97
CA ASP A 68 8.14 -6.94 6.19
C ASP A 68 7.79 -5.88 5.14
N MET A 69 7.26 -6.32 4.01
CA MET A 69 6.74 -5.47 2.93
C MET A 69 5.48 -6.09 2.30
N PRO A 70 4.58 -5.27 1.73
CA PRO A 70 3.51 -5.81 0.90
C PRO A 70 4.10 -6.51 -0.34
N LEU A 71 3.46 -7.59 -0.81
CA LEU A 71 3.90 -8.29 -2.01
C LEU A 71 3.76 -7.42 -3.26
N VAL A 72 2.63 -6.71 -3.36
CA VAL A 72 2.36 -5.67 -4.35
C VAL A 72 1.61 -4.53 -3.69
N GLY A 73 1.70 -3.33 -4.25
CA GLY A 73 0.91 -2.22 -3.73
C GLY A 73 0.90 -0.99 -4.62
N PHE A 74 0.16 0.02 -4.20
CA PHE A 74 0.17 1.32 -4.85
C PHE A 74 0.04 2.47 -3.87
N SER A 75 0.46 3.66 -4.29
CA SER A 75 0.35 4.89 -3.52
C SER A 75 -0.20 6.01 -4.39
N PRO A 76 -1.41 6.51 -4.09
CA PRO A 76 -2.03 7.59 -4.83
C PRO A 76 -1.52 8.96 -4.36
N ARG A 77 -0.25 9.26 -4.65
CA ARG A 77 0.42 10.49 -4.21
C ARG A 77 -0.14 11.72 -4.94
N LYS A 78 0.14 12.90 -4.36
CA LYS A 78 -0.28 14.20 -4.90
C LYS A 78 0.19 14.42 -6.35
N GLN A 79 1.43 14.03 -6.67
CA GLN A 79 2.03 14.26 -7.99
C GLN A 79 1.79 13.10 -8.97
N SER A 80 1.71 11.86 -8.48
CA SER A 80 1.68 10.66 -9.33
C SER A 80 0.97 9.49 -8.64
N MET A 81 0.51 8.52 -9.44
CA MET A 81 0.20 7.17 -8.95
C MET A 81 1.48 6.36 -9.03
N THR A 82 1.89 5.76 -7.92
CA THR A 82 3.06 4.86 -7.88
C THR A 82 2.58 3.44 -7.62
N LEU A 83 3.05 2.48 -8.41
CA LEU A 83 2.86 1.05 -8.15
C LEU A 83 4.20 0.49 -7.64
N TYR A 84 4.11 -0.43 -6.70
CA TYR A 84 5.21 -1.14 -6.05
C TYR A 84 5.09 -2.64 -6.34
#